data_AF-A0A2T2U3M6-F1
#
_entry.id   AF-A0A2T2U3M6-F1
#
_cell.length_a   1.000
_cell.length_b   1.000
_cell.length_c   1.000
_cell.angle_alpha   90.00
_cell.angle_beta   90.00
_cell.angle_gamma   90.00
#
_symmetry.space_group_name_H-M   'P 1'
#
loop_
_entity.id
_entity.type
_entity.pdbx_description
1 polymer ?
#
loop_
_entity_poly.entity_id
_entity_poly.type
_entity_poly.pdbx_seq_one_letter_code
_entity_poly.pdbx_strand_id
1 'polypeptide(L)'
;MTKDDPTGGIDHEVEFRLAEEHVVSLASEPTNVPELFFTMRTKENLGCGTFRILHDLERAGNEVVIRALEIEEPEFTCAGPKEPATARFRLALNPGKYTLTLINGKVRDRHTATVTKQRVKLTSEEADWTEPTATLYWRHPRNSFVHYCGTTSETKSLCTDFAARLQELPLTRIEVPEEGKWPYPLVDDGHHYSAPPRFYRYPDQQTWEQVKTRLRRFTRERVQDREGIGMEVWNWQSDRVLSWRINRQ
;
A
#
# COMPACT_ATOMS: atom_id res chain seq x y z
N MET A 1 14.63 -32.33 26.40
CA MET A 1 13.16 -32.33 26.54
C MET A 1 12.60 -31.48 25.43
N THR A 2 12.01 -32.18 24.46
CA THR A 2 11.39 -31.69 23.23
C THR A 2 10.22 -30.76 23.57
N LYS A 3 10.34 -29.48 23.21
CA LYS A 3 9.16 -28.61 23.10
C LYS A 3 8.43 -29.01 21.83
N ASP A 4 7.16 -29.31 21.98
CA ASP A 4 6.24 -29.84 20.98
C ASP A 4 6.42 -29.20 19.60
N ASP A 5 6.52 -30.07 18.60
CA ASP A 5 6.36 -29.72 17.19
C ASP A 5 4.88 -29.30 17.04
N PRO A 6 4.55 -28.02 16.79
CA PRO A 6 3.16 -27.62 16.70
C PRO A 6 2.56 -28.33 15.48
N THR A 7 1.61 -29.23 15.72
CA THR A 7 0.80 -29.88 14.67
C THR A 7 -0.18 -28.92 14.00
N GLY A 8 -0.05 -27.61 14.25
CA GLY A 8 -0.83 -26.55 13.62
C GLY A 8 -0.38 -26.27 12.19
N GLY A 9 -1.32 -25.86 11.36
CA GLY A 9 -1.14 -25.55 9.95
C GLY A 9 -2.50 -25.25 9.30
N ILE A 10 -2.46 -24.69 8.11
CA ILE A 10 -3.63 -24.41 7.29
C ILE A 10 -3.60 -25.29 6.04
N ASP A 11 -4.75 -25.83 5.64
CA ASP A 11 -4.86 -26.65 4.42
C ASP A 11 -5.07 -25.79 3.16
N HIS A 12 -4.30 -24.70 3.05
CA HIS A 12 -4.42 -23.74 1.95
C HIS A 12 -3.06 -23.16 1.59
N GLU A 13 -2.81 -23.03 0.29
CA GLU A 13 -1.73 -22.18 -0.21
C GLU A 13 -2.03 -20.70 0.07
N VAL A 14 -0.97 -19.94 0.32
CA VAL A 14 -1.08 -18.50 0.54
C VAL A 14 -0.24 -17.73 -0.47
N GLU A 15 -0.70 -16.54 -0.76
CA GLU A 15 0.15 -15.52 -1.37
C GLU A 15 0.51 -14.47 -0.31
N PHE A 16 1.72 -13.91 -0.41
CA PHE A 16 2.19 -12.95 0.57
C PHE A 16 2.89 -11.74 -0.04
N ARG A 17 3.06 -10.71 0.77
CA ARG A 17 3.82 -9.51 0.41
C ARG A 17 4.49 -8.89 1.62
N LEU A 18 5.65 -8.28 1.34
CA LEU A 18 6.39 -7.45 2.27
C LEU A 18 6.53 -6.06 1.66
N ALA A 19 5.67 -5.14 2.06
CA ALA A 19 5.53 -3.83 1.43
C ALA A 19 5.38 -2.73 2.48
N GLU A 20 5.72 -1.49 2.09
CA GLU A 20 5.39 -0.34 2.91
C GLU A 20 3.90 -0.02 2.79
N GLU A 21 3.26 0.18 3.93
CA GLU A 21 1.85 0.54 4.02
C GLU A 21 1.63 1.52 5.16
N HIS A 22 0.56 2.28 5.04
CA HIS A 22 0.07 3.14 6.09
C HIS A 22 -0.65 2.33 7.17
N VAL A 23 -0.56 2.79 8.41
CA VAL A 23 -1.35 2.21 9.50
C VAL A 23 -2.79 2.68 9.31
N VAL A 24 -3.73 1.75 9.20
CA VAL A 24 -5.16 2.07 9.20
C VAL A 24 -5.57 2.31 10.66
N SER A 25 -5.30 3.51 11.18
CA SER A 25 -5.81 3.93 12.49
C SER A 25 -7.10 4.72 12.29
N LEU A 26 -8.14 4.39 13.06
CA LEU A 26 -9.36 5.20 13.18
C LEU A 26 -9.09 6.50 13.96
N ALA A 27 -7.96 6.59 14.67
CA ALA A 27 -7.52 7.80 15.36
C ALA A 27 -6.72 8.68 14.38
N SER A 28 -7.10 9.95 14.31
CA SER A 28 -6.48 11.01 13.52
C SER A 28 -5.08 11.37 14.03
N GLU A 29 -4.12 10.46 13.83
CA GLU A 29 -2.70 10.73 14.00
C GLU A 29 -2.25 11.70 12.88
N PRO A 30 -1.59 12.83 13.20
CA PRO A 30 -1.25 13.88 12.24
C PRO A 30 -0.20 13.47 11.21
N THR A 31 0.49 12.33 11.40
CA THR A 31 1.49 11.79 10.47
C THR A 31 1.35 10.28 10.35
N ASN A 32 0.82 9.80 9.23
CA ASN A 32 0.78 8.37 8.92
C ASN A 32 2.02 7.99 8.13
N VAL A 33 3.16 7.83 8.82
CA VAL A 33 4.40 7.39 8.17
C VAL A 33 4.24 5.93 7.74
N PRO A 34 4.50 5.56 6.47
CA PRO A 34 4.37 4.19 6.01
C PRO A 34 5.46 3.32 6.63
N GLU A 35 5.06 2.12 7.03
CA GLU A 35 5.89 1.13 7.70
C GLU A 35 5.85 -0.19 6.92
N LEU A 36 6.85 -1.05 7.10
CA LEU A 36 6.85 -2.37 6.46
C LEU A 36 5.85 -3.30 7.16
N PHE A 37 4.93 -3.85 6.37
CA PHE A 37 3.98 -4.88 6.79
C PHE A 37 4.26 -6.17 6.04
N PHE A 38 4.15 -7.28 6.77
CA PHE A 38 3.97 -8.58 6.17
C PHE A 38 2.48 -8.85 6.09
N THR A 39 2.00 -9.17 4.89
CA THR A 39 0.62 -9.60 4.65
C THR A 39 0.66 -10.95 3.97
N MET A 40 -0.10 -11.92 4.48
CA MET A 40 -0.40 -13.17 3.79
C MET A 40 -1.90 -13.35 3.67
N ARG A 41 -2.34 -13.96 2.58
CA ARG A 41 -3.74 -14.29 2.35
C ARG A 41 -3.85 -15.64 1.65
N THR A 42 -4.90 -16.40 1.92
CA THR A 42 -5.17 -17.63 1.16
C THR A 42 -5.38 -17.32 -0.31
N LYS A 43 -4.92 -18.20 -1.20
CA LYS A 43 -5.20 -18.06 -2.65
C LYS A 43 -6.69 -18.24 -2.96
N GLU A 44 -7.38 -19.00 -2.12
CA GLU A 44 -8.81 -19.28 -2.22
C GLU A 44 -9.65 -18.34 -1.35
N ASN A 45 -10.88 -18.10 -1.81
CA ASN A 45 -11.89 -17.37 -1.05
C ASN A 45 -12.65 -18.36 -0.15
N LEU A 46 -12.49 -18.23 1.16
CA LEU A 46 -12.99 -19.21 2.12
C LEU A 46 -14.40 -18.89 2.62
N GLY A 47 -14.68 -17.62 2.93
CA GLY A 47 -15.97 -17.28 3.55
C GLY A 47 -16.17 -15.80 3.81
N CYS A 48 -15.57 -15.26 4.87
CA CYS A 48 -15.72 -13.83 5.19
C CYS A 48 -14.42 -13.06 5.00
N GLY A 49 -14.56 -11.76 4.70
CA GLY A 49 -13.45 -10.81 4.79
C GLY A 49 -12.86 -10.64 6.20
N THR A 50 -13.50 -11.25 7.21
CA THR A 50 -13.03 -11.26 8.59
C THR A 50 -12.29 -12.54 8.97
N PHE A 51 -12.16 -13.52 8.07
CA PHE A 51 -11.37 -14.73 8.36
C PHE A 51 -9.89 -14.34 8.53
N ARG A 52 -9.26 -14.85 9.57
CA ARG A 52 -7.87 -14.51 9.90
C ARG A 52 -6.98 -15.73 9.87
N ILE A 53 -5.76 -15.55 9.38
CA ILE A 53 -4.72 -16.57 9.55
C ILE A 53 -4.04 -16.29 10.90
N LEU A 54 -4.26 -17.16 11.87
CA LEU A 54 -3.53 -17.10 13.13
C LEU A 54 -2.08 -17.50 12.87
N HIS A 55 -1.16 -16.78 13.49
CA HIS A 55 0.26 -16.95 13.23
C HIS A 55 1.10 -16.64 14.45
N ASP A 56 2.27 -17.28 14.49
CA ASP A 56 3.38 -16.88 15.36
C ASP A 56 4.48 -16.21 14.55
N LEU A 57 5.17 -15.26 15.21
CA LEU A 57 6.30 -14.53 14.66
C LEU A 57 7.51 -14.64 15.60
N GLU A 58 8.59 -15.20 15.11
CA GLU A 58 9.89 -15.21 15.78
C GLU A 58 10.91 -14.43 14.97
N ARG A 59 11.76 -13.66 15.65
CA ARG A 59 12.83 -12.90 15.02
C ARG A 59 14.13 -13.03 15.81
N ALA A 60 15.18 -13.44 15.12
CA ALA A 60 16.53 -13.52 15.66
C ALA A 60 17.53 -12.96 14.63
N GLY A 61 18.07 -11.77 14.89
CA GLY A 61 18.97 -11.10 13.96
C GLY A 61 18.33 -10.85 12.59
N ASN A 62 18.88 -11.51 11.57
CA ASN A 62 18.42 -11.43 10.18
C ASN A 62 17.48 -12.58 9.78
N GLU A 63 17.13 -13.45 10.72
CA GLU A 63 16.13 -14.51 10.52
C GLU A 63 14.78 -14.07 11.04
N VAL A 64 13.75 -14.27 10.21
CA VAL A 64 12.35 -14.06 10.54
C VAL A 64 11.62 -15.37 10.24
N VAL A 65 10.99 -15.93 11.26
CA VAL A 65 10.20 -17.15 11.14
C VAL A 65 8.74 -16.80 11.38
N ILE A 66 7.88 -17.14 10.42
CA ILE A 66 6.44 -16.93 10.48
C ILE A 66 5.79 -18.30 10.39
N ARG A 67 5.00 -18.67 11.39
CA ARG A 67 4.29 -19.97 11.41
C ARG A 67 2.80 -19.72 11.24
N ALA A 68 2.18 -20.29 10.22
CA ALA A 68 0.73 -20.33 10.13
C ALA A 68 0.21 -21.42 11.07
N LEU A 69 -0.74 -21.06 11.93
CA LEU A 69 -1.25 -21.95 12.98
C LEU A 69 -2.60 -22.55 12.59
N GLU A 70 -3.58 -21.70 12.27
CA GLU A 70 -4.92 -22.10 11.87
C GLU A 70 -5.65 -20.92 11.20
N ILE A 71 -6.85 -21.18 10.68
CA ILE A 71 -7.76 -20.14 10.20
C ILE A 71 -8.82 -19.89 11.27
N GLU A 72 -8.82 -18.68 11.81
CA GLU A 72 -9.84 -18.20 12.74
C GLU A 72 -11.08 -17.75 11.96
N GLU A 73 -12.17 -18.48 12.15
CA GLU A 73 -13.50 -18.10 11.67
C GLU A 73 -14.21 -17.20 12.70
N PRO A 74 -14.95 -16.17 12.25
CA PRO A 74 -15.76 -15.35 13.15
C PRO A 74 -16.90 -16.15 13.77
N GLU A 75 -17.26 -15.84 15.02
CA GLU A 75 -18.37 -16.49 15.73
C GLU A 75 -19.77 -16.17 15.16
N PHE A 76 -19.87 -15.28 14.16
CA PHE A 76 -21.13 -14.86 13.56
C PHE A 76 -21.26 -15.34 12.10
N THR A 77 -22.50 -15.56 11.66
CA THR A 77 -22.78 -15.97 10.27
C THR A 77 -22.42 -14.87 9.27
N CYS A 78 -21.66 -15.24 8.25
CA CYS A 78 -21.33 -14.35 7.15
C CYS A 78 -22.53 -14.09 6.24
N ALA A 79 -22.90 -12.83 6.05
CA ALA A 79 -23.82 -12.41 4.98
C ALA A 79 -23.12 -11.70 3.81
N GLY A 80 -21.78 -11.82 3.73
CA GLY A 80 -20.95 -11.14 2.74
C GLY A 80 -20.44 -12.05 1.61
N PRO A 81 -19.79 -11.47 0.59
CA PRO A 81 -19.10 -12.23 -0.44
C PRO A 81 -17.93 -13.04 0.14
N LYS A 82 -17.61 -14.17 -0.50
CA LYS A 82 -16.45 -14.97 -0.13
C LYS A 82 -15.14 -14.21 -0.37
N GLU A 83 -14.35 -14.05 0.68
CA GLU A 83 -13.03 -13.41 0.64
C GLU A 83 -11.94 -14.35 1.21
N PRO A 84 -10.65 -14.08 0.91
CA PRO A 84 -9.52 -14.82 1.49
C PRO A 84 -9.42 -14.63 3.00
N ALA A 85 -8.92 -15.65 3.70
CA ALA A 85 -8.42 -15.46 5.05
C ALA A 85 -7.12 -14.64 5.00
N THR A 86 -6.92 -13.73 5.96
CA THR A 86 -5.77 -12.81 5.93
C THR A 86 -5.02 -12.76 7.26
N ALA A 87 -3.69 -12.60 7.20
CA ALA A 87 -2.91 -12.08 8.30
C ALA A 87 -2.15 -10.85 7.83
N ARG A 88 -2.13 -9.81 8.67
CA ARG A 88 -1.38 -8.58 8.41
C ARG A 88 -0.79 -8.09 9.72
N PHE A 89 0.51 -7.92 9.76
CA PHE A 89 1.21 -7.42 10.93
C PHE A 89 2.43 -6.59 10.54
N ARG A 90 2.80 -5.66 11.42
CA ARG A 90 3.98 -4.81 11.24
C ARG A 90 5.23 -5.68 11.32
N LEU A 91 6.07 -5.60 10.29
CA LEU A 91 7.38 -6.25 10.26
C LEU A 91 8.45 -5.19 10.05
N ALA A 92 8.81 -4.52 11.15
CA ALA A 92 9.77 -3.42 11.15
C ALA A 92 11.21 -3.90 10.87
N LEU A 93 11.58 -3.97 9.59
CA LEU A 93 12.92 -4.32 9.13
C LEU A 93 13.73 -3.08 8.75
N ASN A 94 14.93 -2.97 9.31
CA ASN A 94 15.92 -2.01 8.85
C ASN A 94 16.48 -2.43 7.49
N PRO A 95 17.09 -1.51 6.71
CA PRO A 95 17.81 -1.90 5.51
C PRO A 95 18.82 -3.03 5.78
N GLY A 96 18.78 -4.08 4.98
CA GLY A 96 19.54 -5.31 5.21
C GLY A 96 19.00 -6.48 4.38
N LYS A 97 19.66 -7.63 4.50
CA LYS A 97 19.25 -8.90 3.89
C LYS A 97 18.75 -9.82 5.00
N TYR A 98 17.57 -10.40 4.82
CA TYR A 98 16.89 -11.25 5.79
C TYR A 98 16.51 -12.58 5.15
N THR A 99 16.55 -13.63 5.95
CA THR A 99 15.94 -14.93 5.62
C THR A 99 14.53 -14.93 6.22
N LEU A 100 13.52 -15.10 5.36
CA LEU A 100 12.13 -15.30 5.74
C LEU A 100 11.83 -16.80 5.63
N THR A 101 11.48 -17.43 6.75
CA THR A 101 11.04 -18.83 6.78
C THR A 101 9.57 -18.87 7.12
N LEU A 102 8.75 -19.38 6.21
CA LEU A 102 7.30 -19.50 6.37
C LEU A 102 6.97 -20.97 6.60
N ILE A 103 6.36 -21.28 7.74
CA ILE A 103 6.12 -22.66 8.18
C ILE A 103 4.62 -22.92 8.22
N ASN A 104 4.19 -24.02 7.61
CA ASN A 104 2.83 -24.54 7.64
C ASN A 104 2.87 -26.03 8.00
N GLY A 105 2.56 -26.36 9.26
CA GLY A 105 2.80 -27.69 9.82
C GLY A 105 4.24 -28.14 9.62
N LYS A 106 4.44 -29.18 8.81
CA LYS A 106 5.76 -29.75 8.50
C LYS A 106 6.45 -29.11 7.29
N VAL A 107 5.69 -28.37 6.47
CA VAL A 107 6.21 -27.72 5.26
C VAL A 107 6.90 -26.42 5.64
N ARG A 108 8.05 -26.15 5.02
CA ARG A 108 8.84 -24.94 5.26
C ARG A 108 9.21 -24.33 3.92
N ASP A 109 8.78 -23.10 3.73
CA ASP A 109 9.19 -22.26 2.60
C ASP A 109 10.25 -21.29 3.07
N ARG A 110 11.19 -20.98 2.19
CA ARG A 110 12.29 -20.06 2.46
C ARG A 110 12.39 -19.03 1.35
N HIS A 111 12.44 -17.77 1.77
CA HIS A 111 12.68 -16.64 0.89
C HIS A 111 13.78 -15.75 1.45
N THR A 112 14.49 -15.08 0.56
CA THR A 112 15.37 -13.97 0.89
C THR A 112 14.60 -12.66 0.72
N ALA A 113 14.62 -11.79 1.72
CA ALA A 113 14.16 -10.41 1.63
C ALA A 113 15.34 -9.43 1.69
N THR A 114 15.52 -8.63 0.64
CA THR A 114 16.49 -7.53 0.60
C THR A 114 15.77 -6.20 0.75
N VAL A 115 15.95 -5.55 1.89
CA VAL A 115 15.32 -4.28 2.24
C VAL A 115 16.33 -3.15 2.05
N THR A 116 15.95 -2.12 1.30
CA THR A 116 16.72 -0.86 1.20
C THR A 116 15.85 0.33 1.61
N LYS A 117 16.39 1.54 1.57
CA LYS A 117 15.60 2.77 1.75
C LYS A 117 14.58 3.00 0.63
N GLN A 118 14.75 2.36 -0.52
CA GLN A 118 13.95 2.62 -1.72
C GLN A 118 13.02 1.47 -2.10
N ARG A 119 13.34 0.22 -1.70
CA ARG A 119 12.60 -0.96 -2.16
C ARG A 119 12.77 -2.16 -1.23
N VAL A 120 11.89 -3.13 -1.41
CA VAL A 120 11.98 -4.49 -0.90
C VAL A 120 12.01 -5.44 -2.10
N LYS A 121 13.01 -6.32 -2.15
CA LYS A 121 13.09 -7.39 -3.15
C LYS A 121 12.96 -8.74 -2.45
N LEU A 122 12.09 -9.61 -2.96
CA LEU A 122 11.89 -10.98 -2.52
C LEU A 122 12.44 -11.95 -3.57
N THR A 123 13.11 -13.00 -3.10
CA THR A 123 13.52 -14.13 -3.92
C THR A 123 13.11 -15.40 -3.18
N SER A 124 12.39 -16.31 -3.84
CA SER A 124 12.06 -17.62 -3.27
C SER A 124 13.19 -18.62 -3.53
N GLU A 125 13.53 -19.38 -2.50
CA GLU A 125 14.48 -20.50 -2.55
C GLU A 125 13.71 -21.82 -2.50
N GLU A 126 12.74 -21.91 -1.58
CA GLU A 126 11.79 -23.01 -1.39
C GLU A 126 10.40 -22.39 -1.25
N ALA A 127 9.41 -22.87 -2.02
CA ALA A 127 8.09 -22.26 -2.14
C ALA A 127 7.03 -23.31 -2.48
N ASP A 128 6.75 -24.20 -1.54
CA ASP A 128 5.81 -25.31 -1.70
C ASP A 128 4.37 -24.90 -1.37
N TRP A 129 4.16 -23.90 -0.50
CA TRP A 129 2.81 -23.46 -0.09
C TRP A 129 2.62 -21.94 -0.11
N THR A 130 3.66 -21.17 -0.41
CA THR A 130 3.66 -19.71 -0.39
C THR A 130 4.14 -19.12 -1.70
N GLU A 131 3.52 -18.01 -2.11
CA GLU A 131 3.93 -17.28 -3.31
C GLU A 131 3.94 -15.77 -3.07
N PRO A 132 5.03 -15.04 -3.37
CA PRO A 132 5.01 -13.59 -3.24
C PRO A 132 4.15 -12.96 -4.35
N THR A 133 3.19 -12.09 -3.99
CA THR A 133 2.30 -11.42 -4.98
C THR A 133 3.07 -10.52 -5.99
N ALA A 134 4.31 -10.20 -5.65
CA ALA A 134 5.32 -9.58 -6.49
C ALA A 134 6.70 -9.80 -5.86
N THR A 135 7.73 -9.82 -6.68
CA THR A 135 9.12 -10.01 -6.24
C THR A 135 9.83 -8.68 -5.93
N LEU A 136 9.24 -7.54 -6.30
CA LEU A 136 9.79 -6.21 -6.09
C LEU A 136 8.69 -5.23 -5.66
N TYR A 137 8.87 -4.59 -4.51
CA TYR A 137 8.01 -3.51 -4.02
C TYR A 137 8.85 -2.25 -3.84
N TRP A 138 8.39 -1.14 -4.41
CA TRP A 138 8.97 0.17 -4.14
C TRP A 138 8.42 0.72 -2.82
N ARG A 139 9.30 1.34 -2.04
CA ARG A 139 8.93 2.06 -0.81
C ARG A 139 8.41 3.44 -1.17
N HIS A 140 7.57 4.03 -0.33
CA HIS A 140 7.11 5.40 -0.53
C HIS A 140 8.33 6.34 -0.57
N PRO A 141 8.56 7.05 -1.68
CA PRO A 141 9.65 8.01 -1.73
C PRO A 141 9.40 9.10 -0.68
N ARG A 142 10.38 9.37 0.18
CA ARG A 142 10.24 10.43 1.19
C ARG A 142 10.10 11.78 0.51
N ASN A 143 9.29 12.65 1.13
CA ASN A 143 8.89 13.94 0.59
C ASN A 143 8.36 13.85 -0.84
N SER A 144 7.49 12.89 -1.09
CA SER A 144 6.80 12.77 -2.38
C SER A 144 5.29 12.87 -2.25
N PHE A 145 4.65 13.20 -3.37
CA PHE A 145 3.22 13.09 -3.54
C PHE A 145 2.87 12.66 -4.95
N VAL A 146 1.64 12.18 -5.09
CA VAL A 146 0.97 11.93 -6.37
C VAL A 146 -0.14 12.95 -6.58
N HIS A 147 -0.29 13.39 -7.82
CA HIS A 147 -1.42 14.17 -8.29
C HIS A 147 -2.30 13.30 -9.21
N TYR A 148 -3.54 13.12 -8.79
CA TYR A 148 -4.62 12.47 -9.56
C TYR A 148 -5.58 13.53 -10.10
N CYS A 149 -6.08 13.30 -11.30
CA CYS A 149 -7.06 14.17 -11.93
C CYS A 149 -7.99 13.37 -12.85
N GLY A 150 -9.24 13.28 -12.44
CA GLY A 150 -10.35 12.76 -13.23
C GLY A 150 -11.36 13.85 -13.54
N THR A 151 -11.87 13.89 -14.77
CA THR A 151 -12.82 14.89 -15.25
C THR A 151 -13.84 14.30 -16.22
N THR A 152 -14.73 15.15 -16.74
CA THR A 152 -15.48 14.84 -17.96
C THR A 152 -14.59 15.03 -19.19
N SER A 153 -14.99 14.49 -20.34
CA SER A 153 -14.25 14.66 -21.60
C SER A 153 -14.15 16.14 -22.04
N GLU A 154 -15.16 16.95 -21.70
CA GLU A 154 -15.24 18.38 -22.01
C GLU A 154 -14.29 19.22 -21.14
N THR A 155 -13.95 18.74 -19.95
CA THR A 155 -13.19 19.49 -18.94
C THR A 155 -11.78 18.96 -18.72
N LYS A 156 -11.29 18.07 -19.59
CA LYS A 156 -9.94 17.46 -19.52
C LYS A 156 -8.79 18.46 -19.41
N SER A 157 -8.96 19.68 -19.95
CA SER A 157 -7.95 20.74 -19.87
C SER A 157 -7.63 21.17 -18.44
N LEU A 158 -8.55 20.98 -17.48
CA LEU A 158 -8.30 21.28 -16.07
C LEU A 158 -7.13 20.47 -15.50
N CYS A 159 -6.94 19.22 -15.94
CA CYS A 159 -5.84 18.37 -15.50
C CYS A 159 -4.47 18.89 -15.98
N THR A 160 -4.41 19.41 -17.21
CA THR A 160 -3.19 20.03 -17.74
C THR A 160 -2.94 21.39 -17.11
N ASP A 161 -3.97 22.20 -16.92
CA ASP A 161 -3.89 23.54 -16.32
C ASP A 161 -3.34 23.48 -14.89
N PHE A 162 -3.88 22.58 -14.06
CA PHE A 162 -3.39 22.45 -12.69
C PHE A 162 -1.97 21.91 -12.62
N ALA A 163 -1.61 20.94 -13.47
CA ALA A 163 -0.26 20.43 -13.50
C ALA A 163 0.77 21.47 -13.97
N ALA A 164 0.40 22.37 -14.88
CA ALA A 164 1.24 23.52 -15.23
C ALA A 164 1.46 24.42 -14.01
N ARG A 165 0.43 24.66 -13.19
CA ARG A 165 0.59 25.39 -11.91
C ARG A 165 1.51 24.67 -10.93
N LEU A 166 1.67 23.34 -10.99
CA LEU A 166 2.64 22.64 -10.13
C LEU A 166 4.09 22.87 -10.58
N GLN A 167 4.33 23.19 -11.86
CA GLN A 167 5.68 23.42 -12.38
C GLN A 167 6.33 24.72 -11.86
N GLU A 168 5.54 25.65 -11.31
CA GLU A 168 6.05 26.89 -10.70
C GLU A 168 6.56 26.67 -9.26
N LEU A 169 6.45 25.45 -8.72
CA LEU A 169 7.00 25.07 -7.43
C LEU A 169 8.33 24.34 -7.62
N PRO A 170 9.23 24.32 -6.62
CA PRO A 170 10.49 23.59 -6.67
C PRO A 170 10.27 22.08 -6.53
N LEU A 171 9.54 21.48 -7.48
CA LEU A 171 9.19 20.06 -7.50
C LEU A 171 10.10 19.31 -8.47
N THR A 172 10.50 18.11 -8.09
CA THR A 172 11.21 17.20 -8.99
C THR A 172 10.28 16.08 -9.43
N ARG A 173 10.12 15.88 -10.74
CA ARG A 173 9.34 14.77 -11.29
C ARG A 173 9.93 13.42 -10.85
N ILE A 174 9.08 12.46 -10.50
CA ILE A 174 9.49 11.07 -10.29
C ILE A 174 9.04 10.27 -11.51
N GLU A 175 9.99 9.61 -12.15
CA GLU A 175 9.71 8.59 -13.14
C GLU A 175 9.45 7.27 -12.42
N VAL A 176 8.29 6.66 -12.72
CA VAL A 176 7.91 5.38 -12.13
C VAL A 176 8.68 4.27 -12.83
N PRO A 177 9.39 3.40 -12.09
CA PRO A 177 10.07 2.26 -12.68
C PRO A 177 9.09 1.32 -13.39
N GLU A 178 9.50 0.75 -14.53
CA GLU A 178 8.67 -0.18 -15.31
C GLU A 178 8.36 -1.49 -14.56
N GLU A 179 9.29 -1.91 -13.68
CA GLU A 179 9.17 -3.14 -12.91
C GLU A 179 8.84 -2.91 -11.44
N GLY A 180 8.15 -3.89 -10.86
CA GLY A 180 7.79 -3.93 -9.45
C GLY A 180 6.49 -3.20 -9.13
N LYS A 181 6.02 -3.38 -7.89
CA LYS A 181 4.82 -2.72 -7.39
C LYS A 181 5.16 -1.34 -6.85
N TRP A 182 4.62 -0.32 -7.48
CA TRP A 182 4.72 1.07 -7.03
C TRP A 182 3.77 1.31 -5.84
N PRO A 183 4.16 2.08 -4.82
CA PRO A 183 3.37 2.26 -3.59
C PRO A 183 2.17 3.21 -3.77
N TYR A 184 2.09 3.92 -4.89
CA TYR A 184 0.93 4.73 -5.24
C TYR A 184 0.14 4.05 -6.37
N PRO A 185 -1.21 4.12 -6.37
CA PRO A 185 -2.02 3.73 -7.51
C PRO A 185 -1.55 4.39 -8.81
N LEU A 186 -1.45 3.60 -9.88
CA LEU A 186 -1.04 4.06 -11.21
C LEU A 186 -2.21 4.47 -12.09
N VAL A 187 -3.43 4.19 -11.65
CA VAL A 187 -4.68 4.52 -12.33
C VAL A 187 -5.62 5.13 -11.30
N ASP A 188 -6.37 6.14 -11.74
CA ASP A 188 -7.48 6.75 -11.01
C ASP A 188 -8.75 6.46 -11.84
N ASP A 189 -9.59 5.56 -11.36
CA ASP A 189 -10.77 5.08 -12.10
C ASP A 189 -12.05 5.77 -11.59
N GLY A 190 -13.10 5.77 -12.42
CA GLY A 190 -14.42 6.32 -12.06
C GLY A 190 -14.79 7.65 -12.69
N HIS A 191 -13.96 8.17 -13.60
CA HIS A 191 -14.23 9.37 -14.40
C HIS A 191 -14.31 9.06 -15.90
N HIS A 192 -15.00 9.90 -16.67
CA HIS A 192 -15.04 9.78 -18.15
C HIS A 192 -13.67 10.02 -18.78
N TYR A 193 -12.84 10.83 -18.12
CA TYR A 193 -11.44 11.04 -18.46
C TYR A 193 -10.61 10.97 -17.19
N SER A 194 -9.58 10.14 -17.18
CA SER A 194 -8.58 10.09 -16.11
C SER A 194 -7.22 10.40 -16.68
N ALA A 195 -6.59 11.48 -16.22
CA ALA A 195 -5.24 11.82 -16.62
C ALA A 195 -4.25 10.84 -15.98
N PRO A 196 -3.16 10.47 -16.69
CA PRO A 196 -2.08 9.69 -16.07
C PRO A 196 -1.57 10.36 -14.79
N PRO A 197 -1.46 9.62 -13.67
CA PRO A 197 -0.99 10.19 -12.42
C PRO A 197 0.40 10.81 -12.54
N ARG A 198 0.62 11.86 -11.75
CA ARG A 198 1.85 12.66 -11.79
C ARG A 198 2.54 12.61 -10.44
N PHE A 199 3.77 12.09 -10.40
CA PHE A 199 4.53 11.90 -9.17
C PHE A 199 5.63 12.95 -9.03
N TYR A 200 5.78 13.49 -7.82
CA TYR A 200 6.73 14.56 -7.55
C TYR A 200 7.42 14.36 -6.20
N ARG A 201 8.66 14.85 -6.08
CA ARG A 201 9.31 15.17 -4.80
C ARG A 201 9.20 16.66 -4.51
N TYR A 202 9.10 16.99 -3.24
CA TYR A 202 9.20 18.35 -2.70
C TYR A 202 10.38 18.44 -1.71
N PRO A 203 11.00 19.62 -1.56
CA PRO A 203 12.16 19.78 -0.68
C PRO A 203 11.78 19.78 0.80
N ASP A 204 10.63 20.36 1.15
CA ASP A 204 10.24 20.62 2.53
C ASP A 204 8.72 20.69 2.73
N GLN A 205 8.31 20.68 4.01
CA GLN A 205 6.90 20.78 4.38
C GLN A 205 6.24 22.07 3.89
N GLN A 206 6.99 23.19 3.82
CA GLN A 206 6.46 24.46 3.32
C GLN A 206 6.02 24.35 1.85
N THR A 207 6.80 23.67 1.02
CA THR A 207 6.46 23.40 -0.38
C THR A 207 5.23 22.51 -0.48
N TRP A 208 5.09 21.51 0.39
CA TRP A 208 3.87 20.69 0.44
C TRP A 208 2.63 21.51 0.82
N GLU A 209 2.71 22.42 1.79
CA GLU A 209 1.61 23.34 2.10
C GLU A 209 1.25 24.25 0.92
N GLN A 210 2.23 24.65 0.11
CA GLN A 210 1.98 25.40 -1.12
C GLN A 210 1.26 24.54 -2.17
N VAL A 211 1.61 23.26 -2.34
CA VAL A 211 0.88 22.33 -3.23
C VAL A 211 -0.60 22.25 -2.82
N LYS A 212 -0.86 22.01 -1.53
CA LYS A 212 -2.24 21.96 -0.98
C LYS A 212 -2.98 23.27 -1.21
N THR A 213 -2.34 24.40 -0.94
CA THR A 213 -2.92 25.74 -1.14
C THR A 213 -3.25 26.00 -2.61
N ARG A 214 -2.38 25.60 -3.53
CA ARG A 214 -2.62 25.73 -4.98
C ARG A 214 -3.81 24.88 -5.42
N LEU A 215 -3.94 23.64 -4.95
CA LEU A 215 -5.10 22.81 -5.27
C LEU A 215 -6.40 23.43 -4.74
N ARG A 216 -6.41 23.89 -3.49
CA ARG A 216 -7.59 24.55 -2.89
C ARG A 216 -8.01 25.79 -3.66
N ARG A 217 -7.04 26.63 -4.03
CA ARG A 217 -7.30 27.83 -4.84
C ARG A 217 -7.82 27.47 -6.23
N PHE A 218 -7.16 26.54 -6.92
CA PHE A 218 -7.59 26.09 -8.25
C PHE A 218 -9.02 25.51 -8.21
N THR A 219 -9.32 24.72 -7.19
CA THR A 219 -10.65 24.14 -6.99
C THR A 219 -11.71 25.23 -6.87
N ARG A 220 -11.51 26.22 -6.01
CA ARG A 220 -12.44 27.35 -5.84
C ARG A 220 -12.60 28.18 -7.12
N GLU A 221 -11.52 28.42 -7.85
CA GLU A 221 -11.53 29.26 -9.06
C GLU A 221 -12.12 28.56 -10.29
N ARG A 222 -12.02 27.23 -10.38
CA ARG A 222 -12.21 26.51 -11.66
C ARG A 222 -13.09 25.26 -11.56
N VAL A 223 -13.35 24.74 -10.36
CA VAL A 223 -14.00 23.43 -10.15
C VAL A 223 -15.27 23.52 -9.30
N GLN A 224 -15.39 24.50 -8.40
CA GLN A 224 -16.41 24.52 -7.33
C GLN A 224 -17.85 24.28 -7.81
N ASP A 225 -18.22 24.82 -8.96
CA ASP A 225 -19.57 24.74 -9.51
C ASP A 225 -19.69 23.72 -10.66
N ARG A 226 -18.78 22.74 -10.73
CA ARG A 226 -18.71 21.75 -11.80
C ARG A 226 -18.77 20.34 -11.26
N GLU A 227 -19.61 19.52 -11.89
CA GLU A 227 -19.76 18.11 -11.56
C GLU A 227 -18.79 17.24 -12.36
N GLY A 228 -18.58 16.01 -11.89
CA GLY A 228 -17.76 15.01 -12.58
C GLY A 228 -16.25 15.25 -12.53
N ILE A 229 -15.76 16.19 -11.71
CA ILE A 229 -14.34 16.52 -11.57
C ILE A 229 -13.82 16.09 -10.19
N GLY A 230 -12.85 15.18 -10.19
CA GLY A 230 -12.08 14.75 -9.03
C GLY A 230 -10.62 15.12 -9.21
N MET A 231 -10.07 15.89 -8.27
CA MET A 231 -8.64 16.17 -8.23
C MET A 231 -8.13 15.89 -6.83
N GLU A 232 -7.00 15.19 -6.76
CA GLU A 232 -6.38 14.82 -5.50
C GLU A 232 -4.88 15.06 -5.56
N VAL A 233 -4.34 15.57 -4.46
CA VAL A 233 -2.92 15.43 -4.15
C VAL A 233 -2.80 14.61 -2.87
N TRP A 234 -1.95 13.59 -2.90
CA TRP A 234 -1.75 12.65 -1.80
C TRP A 234 -0.25 12.44 -1.57
N ASN A 235 0.26 12.79 -0.38
CA ASN A 235 1.67 12.65 -0.03
C ASN A 235 2.03 11.29 0.59
N TRP A 236 3.33 11.06 0.75
CA TRP A 236 3.89 9.83 1.32
C TRP A 236 3.46 9.53 2.76
N GLN A 237 2.90 10.50 3.49
CA GLN A 237 2.41 10.37 4.87
C GLN A 237 0.88 10.24 4.97
N SER A 238 0.22 9.95 3.84
CA SER A 238 -1.25 9.96 3.75
C SER A 238 -1.95 11.28 3.97
N ASP A 239 -1.22 12.41 3.96
CA ASP A 239 -1.86 13.72 3.90
C ASP A 239 -2.39 13.95 2.49
N ARG A 240 -3.68 14.28 2.38
CA ARG A 240 -4.39 14.41 1.11
C ARG A 240 -5.32 15.61 1.09
N VAL A 241 -5.46 16.19 -0.09
CA VAL A 241 -6.45 17.22 -0.38
C VAL A 241 -7.28 16.78 -1.58
N LEU A 242 -8.59 16.74 -1.42
CA LEU A 242 -9.57 16.29 -2.40
C LEU A 242 -10.44 17.46 -2.84
N SER A 243 -10.55 17.72 -4.15
CA SER A 243 -11.35 18.83 -4.69
C SER A 243 -12.80 18.79 -4.22
N TRP A 244 -13.44 17.62 -4.24
CA TRP A 244 -14.86 17.46 -3.90
C TRP A 244 -15.16 17.56 -2.40
N ARG A 245 -14.16 17.47 -1.53
CA ARG A 245 -14.33 17.75 -0.09
C ARG A 245 -14.25 19.24 0.23
N ILE A 246 -13.67 20.04 -0.66
CA ILE A 246 -13.61 21.50 -0.52
C ILE A 246 -14.95 22.11 -0.91
N ASN A 247 -15.60 21.58 -1.95
CA ASN A 247 -16.88 22.09 -2.47
C ASN A 247 -18.09 21.87 -1.54
N ARG A 248 -17.91 21.21 -0.37
CA ARG A 248 -18.98 20.92 0.61
C ARG A 248 -18.91 21.77 1.88
N GLN A 249 -18.07 22.80 1.90
CA GLN A 249 -17.97 23.79 2.99
C GLN A 249 -18.48 25.14 2.52
#